data_AF-A0A6B3G340-F1
#
_entry.id   AF-A0A6B3G340-F1
#
_cell.length_a   1.000
_cell.length_b   1.000
_cell.length_c   1.000
_cell.angle_alpha   90.00
_cell.angle_beta   90.00
_cell.angle_gamma   90.00
#
_symmetry.space_group_name_H-M   'P 1'
#
loop_
_entity.id
_entity.type
_entity.pdbx_description
1 polymer ?
#
loop_
_entity_poly.entity_id
_entity_poly.type
_entity_poly.pdbx_seq_one_letter_code
_entity_poly.pdbx_strand_id
1 'polypeptide(L)' 'IHGGRGPALRLLAAAVAGPLTRSPVHAAVRRRRVRIGGLAPGTPYAYDGEVAHSGTELMIDKLPEALTVYCPMPV' A
#
# COMPACT_ATOMS: atom_id res chain seq x y z
N ILE A 1 0.11 -7.43 19.99
CA ILE A 1 1.09 -8.37 19.39
C ILE A 1 2.37 -7.61 19.05
N HIS A 2 3.42 -7.72 19.87
CA HIS A 2 4.73 -7.18 19.53
C HIS A 2 5.41 -8.18 18.59
N GLY A 3 5.18 -8.03 17.28
CA GLY A 3 5.93 -8.78 16.28
C GLY A 3 7.40 -8.36 16.40
N GLY A 4 8.26 -9.27 16.87
CA GLY A 4 9.71 -9.03 16.97
C GLY A 4 10.34 -8.67 15.62
N ARG A 5 11.65 -8.47 15.55
CA ARG A 5 12.35 -7.96 14.35
C ARG A 5 12.38 -8.90 13.12
N GLY A 6 11.84 -10.12 13.24
CA GLY A 6 11.88 -11.17 12.21
C GLY A 6 10.84 -11.10 11.07
N PRO A 7 9.58 -10.67 11.27
CA PRO A 7 8.56 -10.63 10.22
C PRO A 7 8.88 -9.63 9.11
N ALA A 8 9.45 -8.46 9.47
CA ALA A 8 9.84 -7.45 8.50
C ALA A 8 10.92 -7.97 7.53
N LEU A 9 11.94 -8.67 8.04
CA LEU A 9 12.97 -9.31 7.21
C LEU A 9 12.42 -10.42 6.33
N ARG A 10 11.47 -11.23 6.84
CA ARG A 10 10.82 -12.28 6.04
C ARG A 10 9.94 -11.71 4.93
N LEU A 11 9.20 -10.64 5.21
CA LEU A 11 8.43 -9.93 4.19
C LEU A 11 9.37 -9.31 3.14
N LEU A 12 10.46 -8.68 3.57
CA LEU A 12 11.44 -8.12 2.64
C LEU A 12 12.08 -9.21 1.77
N ALA A 13 12.53 -10.32 2.36
CA ALA A 13 13.10 -11.45 1.63
C ALA A 13 12.08 -12.11 0.70
N ALA A 14 10.83 -12.25 1.12
CA ALA A 14 9.77 -12.77 0.26
C ALA A 14 9.51 -11.83 -0.92
N ALA A 15 9.44 -10.51 -0.71
CA ALA A 15 9.29 -9.53 -1.80
C ALA A 15 10.44 -9.59 -2.82
N VAL A 16 11.67 -9.90 -2.36
CA VAL A 16 12.85 -10.10 -3.22
C VAL A 16 12.83 -11.47 -3.93
N ALA A 17 12.38 -12.52 -3.25
CA ALA A 17 12.44 -13.91 -3.72
C ALA A 17 11.18 -14.40 -4.45
N GLY A 18 10.10 -13.62 -4.51
CA GLY A 18 8.87 -13.98 -5.23
C GLY A 18 7.60 -13.32 -4.70
N PRO A 19 6.41 -13.77 -5.14
CA PRO A 19 5.17 -13.15 -4.72
C PRO A 19 4.93 -13.33 -3.22
N LEU A 20 4.72 -12.22 -2.50
CA LEU A 20 4.35 -12.18 -1.07
C LEU A 20 3.04 -12.92 -0.72
N THR A 21 2.33 -13.43 -1.72
CA THR A 21 1.01 -14.06 -1.63
C THR A 21 0.96 -15.30 -0.74
N ARG A 22 2.09 -15.92 -0.42
CA ARG A 22 2.18 -17.10 0.46
C ARG A 22 2.55 -16.78 1.92
N SER A 23 2.75 -15.52 2.28
CA SER A 23 3.06 -15.17 3.67
C SER A 23 1.80 -15.18 4.53
N PRO A 24 1.75 -15.91 5.67
CA PRO A 24 0.57 -15.96 6.54
C PRO A 24 0.27 -14.62 7.22
N VAL A 25 1.18 -13.65 7.11
CA VAL A 25 1.00 -12.26 7.58
C VAL A 25 0.71 -11.28 6.43
N HIS A 26 0.50 -11.77 5.22
CA HIS A 26 0.17 -10.96 4.05
C HIS A 26 -1.25 -11.29 3.59
N ALA A 27 -2.08 -10.26 3.49
CA ALA A 27 -3.41 -10.34 2.91
C ALA A 27 -3.49 -9.35 1.75
N ALA A 28 -4.10 -9.78 0.64
CA ALA A 28 -4.33 -8.94 -0.52
C ALA A 28 -5.82 -9.02 -0.89
N VAL A 29 -6.44 -7.86 -1.09
CA VAL A 29 -7.84 -7.77 -1.45
C VAL A 29 -8.09 -6.59 -2.37
N ARG A 30 -8.96 -6.78 -3.37
CA ARG A 30 -9.38 -5.71 -4.29
C ARG A 30 -10.54 -4.93 -3.68
N ARG A 31 -10.38 -3.61 -3.55
CA ARG A 31 -11.40 -2.68 -3.04
C ARG A 31 -11.37 -1.38 -3.84
N ARG A 32 -12.53 -0.73 -3.98
CA ARG A 32 -12.63 0.62 -4.58
C ARG A 32 -12.24 1.72 -3.60
N ARG A 33 -12.57 1.52 -2.33
CA ARG A 33 -12.33 2.46 -1.24
C ARG A 33 -11.69 1.74 -0.06
N VAL A 34 -10.73 2.40 0.58
CA VAL A 34 -10.06 1.95 1.80
C VAL A 34 -10.03 3.10 2.79
N ARG A 35 -10.40 2.81 4.04
CA ARG A 35 -10.37 3.76 5.16
C ARG A 35 -9.41 3.23 6.20
N ILE A 36 -8.40 4.02 6.55
CA ILE A 36 -7.36 3.69 7.53
C ILE A 36 -7.56 4.64 8.71
N GLY A 37 -8.13 4.13 9.80
CA GLY A 37 -8.31 4.88 11.04
C GLY A 37 -7.25 4.53 12.09
N GLY A 38 -7.26 5.26 13.21
CA GLY A 38 -6.36 5.01 14.33
C GLY A 38 -4.92 5.47 14.07
N LEU A 39 -4.73 6.37 13.09
CA LEU A 39 -3.44 6.99 12.84
C LEU A 39 -3.17 8.01 13.94
N ALA A 40 -1.93 8.05 14.44
CA ALA A 40 -1.50 9.17 15.24
C ALA A 40 -1.43 10.41 14.33
N PRO A 41 -1.92 11.59 14.76
CA PRO A 41 -1.77 12.81 13.97
C PRO A 41 -0.31 13.06 13.60
N GLY A 42 -0.07 13.41 12.33
CA GLY A 42 1.27 13.60 11.79
C GLY A 42 1.96 12.32 11.34
N THR A 43 1.31 11.14 11.38
CA THR A 43 1.92 9.89 10.88
C THR A 43 2.29 10.07 9.40
N PRO A 44 3.57 9.90 9.01
CA PRO A 44 4.01 10.10 7.65
C PRO A 44 3.52 8.97 6.74
N TYR A 45 3.16 9.30 5.51
CA TYR A 45 2.84 8.35 4.45
C TYR A 45 3.39 8.84 3.11
N ALA A 46 3.62 7.89 2.21
CA ALA A 46 4.11 8.16 0.86
C ALA A 46 3.01 7.94 -0.18
N TYR A 47 2.97 8.78 -1.21
CA TYR A 47 2.05 8.67 -2.34
C TYR A 47 2.75 9.17 -3.61
N ASP A 48 2.81 8.31 -4.64
CA ASP A 48 3.39 8.66 -5.95
C ASP A 48 4.79 9.32 -5.90
N GLY A 49 5.65 8.86 -4.98
CA GLY A 49 7.00 9.41 -4.77
C GLY A 49 7.07 10.58 -3.79
N GLU A 50 5.94 11.15 -3.39
CA GLU A 50 5.85 12.27 -2.45
C GLU A 50 5.57 11.80 -1.01
N VAL A 51 5.90 12.63 -0.03
CA VAL A 51 5.63 12.39 1.40
C VAL A 51 4.60 13.39 1.91
N ALA A 52 3.59 12.90 2.63
CA ALA A 52 2.61 13.71 3.34
C ALA A 52 2.38 13.19 4.77
N HIS A 53 1.64 13.96 5.56
CA HIS A 53 1.39 13.69 6.97
C HIS A 53 -0.12 13.57 7.20
N SER A 54 -0.53 12.50 7.87
CA SER A 54 -1.95 12.18 8.07
C SER A 54 -2.57 12.91 9.26
N GLY A 55 -3.90 13.03 9.24
CA GLY A 55 -4.69 13.29 10.45
C GLY A 55 -4.85 12.02 11.29
N THR A 56 -6.02 11.82 11.89
CA THR A 56 -6.35 10.57 12.61
C THR A 56 -6.84 9.45 11.68
N GLU A 57 -7.12 9.81 10.42
CA GLU A 57 -7.67 8.93 9.41
C GLU A 57 -7.11 9.29 8.02
N LEU A 58 -6.96 8.27 7.18
CA LEU A 58 -6.64 8.38 5.76
C LEU A 58 -7.70 7.63 4.94
N MET A 59 -8.28 8.32 3.96
CA MET A 59 -9.22 7.73 2.99
C MET A 59 -8.53 7.61 1.63
N ILE A 60 -8.61 6.42 1.04
CA ILE A 60 -8.14 6.16 -0.32
C ILE A 60 -9.36 5.78 -1.14
N ASP A 61 -9.71 6.60 -2.14
CA ASP A 61 -10.79 6.31 -3.08
C ASP A 61 -10.24 6.20 -4.50
N LYS A 62 -10.53 5.09 -5.17
CA LYS A 62 -10.11 4.87 -6.55
C LYS A 62 -11.22 5.32 -7.49
N LEU A 63 -10.97 6.43 -8.18
CA LEU A 63 -11.80 6.89 -9.28
C LEU A 63 -11.43 6.13 -10.56
N PRO A 64 -12.31 5.25 -11.08
CA PRO A 64 -12.06 4.57 -12.36
C PRO A 64 -12.07 5.60 -13.48
N GLU A 65 -11.19 5.41 -14.48
CA GLU A 65 -11.19 6.20 -15.71
C GLU A 65 -11.04 7.72 -15.50
N ALA A 66 -10.51 8.14 -14.34
CA ALA A 66 -10.34 9.56 -14.00
C ALA A 66 -9.31 10.28 -14.88
N LEU A 67 -8.49 9.55 -15.63
CA LEU A 67 -7.46 10.08 -16.51
C LEU A 67 -7.47 9.31 -17.82
N THR A 68 -7.54 10.05 -18.92
CA THR A 68 -7.24 9.52 -20.26
C THR A 68 -5.78 9.81 -20.57
N VAL A 69 -5.03 8.79 -20.98
CA VAL A 69 -3.61 8.91 -21.32
C VAL A 69 -3.35 8.41 -22.72
N TYR A 70 -2.31 8.94 -23.36
CA TYR A 70 -1.84 8.41 -24.63
C TYR A 70 -1.19 7.04 -24.42
N CYS A 71 -1.55 6.07 -25.27
CA CYS A 71 -0.93 4.75 -25.29
C CYS A 71 -0.26 4.54 -26.65
N PRO A 72 1.06 4.26 -26.71
CA PRO A 72 1.71 3.94 -27.97
C PRO A 72 1.14 2.63 -28.54
N MET A 73 0.92 2.59 -29.85
CA MET A 73 0.45 1.38 -30.53
C MET A 73 1.52 0.28 -30.43
N PRO A 74 1.13 -0.98 -30.18
CA PRO A 74 2.03 -2.11 -30.30
C PRO A 74 2.62 -2.13 -31.72
N VAL A 75 3.94 -2.32 -31.80
CA VAL A 75 4.65 -2.57 -33.06
C VAL A 75 4.45 -3.99 -33.55
#